data_AF-A0A8X7RRC9-F1
#
_entry.id   AF-A0A8X7RRC9-F1
#
_cell.length_a   1.000
_cell.length_b   1.000
_cell.length_c   1.000
_cell.angle_alpha   90.00
_cell.angle_beta   90.00
_cell.angle_gamma   90.00
#
_symmetry.space_group_name_H-M   'P 1'
#
loop_
_entity.id
_entity.type
_entity.pdbx_description
1 polymer ?
#
loop_
_entity_poly.entity_id
_entity_poly.type
_entity_poly.pdbx_seq_one_letter_code
_entity_poly.pdbx_strand_id
1 'polypeptide(L)'
;MRSAGCCLPSLSSSVEREAYAKVAVASFKVMEAFNEYVMTMEDHVVASRKDKEIESIGFEIKRLSKELEATKREGKKDAEKIKALTENWWRVHLENKTLTSQMVAQRARIAALEVERDRDIRRASRIARRDIAAKYREVLESLNDKWASKKKEVSAEIRLQEVTANIDLLNELKDGGLTVDAELARLKGMEGDCEDLVALAAVPDLSISELDLPQVSDDSVDQVGESSVPDDFVSS
;
A
#
# COMPACT_ATOMS: atom_id res chain seq x y z
N MET A 1 -83.93 -35.72 -42.09
CA MET A 1 -84.94 -36.43 -41.27
C MET A 1 -86.30 -35.81 -41.56
N ARG A 2 -87.19 -36.51 -42.28
CA ARG A 2 -88.60 -36.13 -42.41
C ARG A 2 -89.40 -37.13 -41.59
N SER A 3 -90.09 -36.68 -40.55
CA SER A 3 -90.96 -37.53 -39.75
C SER A 3 -92.11 -38.04 -40.61
N ALA A 4 -92.18 -39.36 -40.81
CA ALA A 4 -93.28 -40.04 -41.47
C ALA A 4 -94.50 -40.00 -40.55
N GLY A 5 -95.41 -39.05 -40.79
CA GLY A 5 -96.57 -38.82 -39.93
C GLY A 5 -97.34 -37.52 -40.17
N CYS A 6 -96.89 -36.65 -41.08
CA CYS A 6 -97.65 -35.46 -41.45
C CYS A 6 -98.70 -35.81 -42.53
N CYS A 7 -99.91 -36.19 -42.11
CA CYS A 7 -101.08 -36.12 -43.00
C CYS A 7 -101.44 -34.65 -43.25
N LEU A 8 -101.56 -34.26 -44.51
CA LEU A 8 -102.08 -32.95 -44.89
C LEU A 8 -103.52 -32.81 -44.33
N PRO A 9 -103.89 -31.67 -43.73
CA PRO A 9 -105.26 -31.45 -43.28
C PRO A 9 -106.26 -31.67 -44.42
N SER A 10 -107.27 -32.51 -44.21
CA SER A 10 -108.33 -32.75 -45.21
C SER A 10 -109.25 -31.53 -45.29
N LEU A 11 -109.10 -30.73 -46.34
CA LEU A 11 -109.92 -29.53 -46.61
C LEU A 11 -111.26 -29.95 -47.25
N SER A 12 -112.22 -30.34 -46.41
CA SER A 12 -113.54 -30.87 -46.80
C SER A 12 -114.59 -29.79 -47.12
N SER A 13 -114.35 -28.51 -46.79
CA SER A 13 -115.24 -27.40 -47.14
C SER A 13 -114.54 -26.32 -47.98
N SER A 14 -115.32 -25.61 -48.82
CA SER A 14 -114.79 -24.52 -49.66
C SER A 14 -114.19 -23.37 -48.83
N VAL A 15 -114.75 -23.13 -47.65
CA VAL A 15 -114.35 -22.09 -46.70
C VAL A 15 -112.96 -22.38 -46.10
N GLU A 16 -112.66 -23.63 -45.76
CA GLU A 16 -111.34 -24.03 -45.23
C GLU A 16 -110.23 -23.92 -46.28
N ARG A 17 -110.52 -24.24 -47.55
CA ARG A 17 -109.56 -24.02 -48.66
C ARG A 17 -109.24 -22.54 -48.83
N GLU A 18 -110.24 -21.68 -48.76
CA GLU A 18 -110.03 -20.24 -48.89
C GLU A 18 -109.21 -19.67 -47.72
N ALA A 19 -109.49 -20.11 -46.48
CA ALA A 19 -108.71 -19.73 -45.30
C ALA A 19 -107.25 -20.20 -45.40
N TYR A 20 -107.01 -21.46 -45.82
CA TYR A 20 -105.66 -21.98 -46.03
C TYR A 20 -104.91 -21.23 -47.15
N ALA A 21 -105.58 -20.90 -48.26
CA ALA A 21 -104.98 -20.12 -49.34
C ALA A 21 -104.57 -18.71 -48.85
N LYS A 22 -105.40 -18.04 -48.04
CA LYS A 22 -105.06 -16.75 -47.42
C LYS A 22 -103.84 -16.85 -46.51
N VAL A 23 -103.76 -17.91 -45.69
CA VAL A 23 -102.58 -18.17 -44.83
C VAL A 23 -101.34 -18.43 -45.68
N ALA A 24 -101.43 -19.29 -46.71
CA ALA A 24 -100.29 -19.59 -47.58
C ALA A 24 -99.77 -18.34 -48.32
N VAL A 25 -100.67 -17.49 -48.82
CA VAL A 25 -100.32 -16.21 -49.46
C VAL A 25 -99.69 -15.24 -48.45
N ALA A 26 -100.22 -15.15 -47.24
CA ALA A 26 -99.63 -14.32 -46.19
C ALA A 26 -98.24 -14.83 -45.78
N SER A 27 -98.06 -16.14 -45.61
CA SER A 27 -96.77 -16.77 -45.34
C SER A 27 -95.77 -16.55 -46.47
N PHE A 28 -96.22 -16.59 -47.73
CA PHE A 28 -95.37 -16.27 -48.89
C PHE A 28 -94.89 -14.81 -48.85
N LYS A 29 -95.78 -13.85 -48.58
CA LYS A 29 -95.42 -12.42 -48.46
C LYS A 29 -94.47 -12.14 -47.28
N VAL A 30 -94.65 -12.86 -46.18
CA VAL A 30 -93.72 -12.79 -45.04
C VAL A 30 -92.35 -13.33 -45.44
N MET A 31 -92.30 -14.46 -46.16
CA MET A 31 -91.05 -15.03 -46.66
C MET A 31 -90.36 -14.09 -47.67
N GLU A 32 -91.13 -13.47 -48.56
CA GLU A 32 -90.65 -12.48 -49.52
C GLU A 32 -90.00 -11.28 -48.82
N ALA A 33 -90.68 -10.70 -47.82
CA ALA A 33 -90.13 -9.60 -47.03
C ALA A 33 -88.87 -9.99 -46.22
N PHE A 34 -88.82 -11.22 -45.67
CA PHE A 34 -87.61 -11.72 -45.02
C PHE A 34 -86.45 -11.90 -46.00
N ASN A 35 -86.72 -12.40 -47.20
CA ASN A 35 -85.70 -12.58 -48.22
C ASN A 35 -85.15 -11.23 -48.72
N GLU A 36 -86.02 -10.23 -48.92
CA GLU A 36 -85.59 -8.85 -49.26
C GLU A 36 -84.75 -8.23 -48.13
N TYR A 37 -85.13 -8.43 -46.87
CA TYR A 37 -84.33 -7.97 -45.74
C TYR A 37 -82.96 -8.67 -45.68
N VAL A 38 -82.92 -9.99 -45.87
CA VAL A 38 -81.65 -10.74 -45.91
C VAL A 38 -80.77 -10.24 -47.05
N MET A 39 -81.32 -10.08 -48.25
CA MET A 39 -80.57 -9.62 -49.43
C MET A 39 -80.00 -8.21 -49.23
N THR A 40 -80.79 -7.27 -48.69
CA THR A 40 -80.31 -5.91 -48.41
C THR A 40 -79.22 -5.88 -47.33
N MET A 41 -79.33 -6.74 -46.31
CA MET A 41 -78.29 -6.86 -45.29
C MET A 41 -77.02 -7.52 -45.84
N GLU A 42 -77.13 -8.52 -46.72
CA GLU A 42 -76.01 -9.15 -47.41
C GLU A 42 -75.27 -8.15 -48.31
N ASP A 43 -76.00 -7.38 -49.12
CA ASP A 43 -75.41 -6.33 -49.96
C ASP A 43 -74.72 -5.26 -49.12
N HIS A 44 -75.31 -4.86 -47.98
CA HIS A 44 -74.69 -3.89 -47.09
C HIS A 44 -73.43 -4.44 -46.39
N VAL A 45 -73.36 -5.76 -46.13
CA VAL A 45 -72.15 -6.43 -45.61
C VAL A 45 -71.08 -6.46 -46.70
N VAL A 46 -71.43 -6.88 -47.91
CA VAL A 46 -70.51 -7.02 -49.05
C VAL A 46 -69.98 -5.66 -49.54
N ALA A 47 -70.82 -4.62 -49.57
CA ALA A 47 -70.40 -3.27 -49.95
C ALA A 47 -69.64 -2.54 -48.83
N SER A 48 -69.60 -3.09 -47.61
CA SER A 48 -68.95 -2.42 -46.50
C SER A 48 -67.43 -2.41 -46.67
N ARG A 49 -66.82 -1.23 -46.49
CA ARG A 49 -65.35 -1.04 -46.53
C ARG A 49 -64.61 -1.73 -45.37
N LYS A 50 -65.36 -2.33 -44.43
CA LYS A 50 -64.85 -2.91 -43.18
C LYS A 50 -63.93 -4.10 -43.42
N ASP A 51 -64.08 -4.82 -44.52
CA ASP A 51 -63.20 -5.96 -44.84
C ASP A 51 -61.74 -5.55 -45.05
N LYS A 52 -61.49 -4.44 -45.74
CA LYS A 52 -60.13 -3.90 -45.94
C LYS A 52 -59.51 -3.40 -44.64
N GLU A 53 -60.32 -2.82 -43.77
CA GLU A 53 -59.89 -2.37 -42.44
C GLU A 53 -59.55 -3.58 -41.55
N ILE A 54 -60.39 -4.62 -41.57
CA ILE A 54 -60.16 -5.88 -40.85
C ILE A 54 -58.87 -6.55 -41.35
N GLU A 55 -58.65 -6.60 -42.67
CA GLU A 55 -57.44 -7.17 -43.26
C GLU A 55 -56.19 -6.38 -42.85
N SER A 56 -56.25 -5.04 -42.90
CA SER A 56 -55.16 -4.15 -42.44
C SER A 56 -54.85 -4.34 -40.95
N ILE A 57 -55.87 -4.44 -40.11
CA ILE A 57 -55.72 -4.73 -38.68
C ILE A 57 -55.07 -6.11 -38.49
N GLY A 58 -55.47 -7.11 -39.28
CA GLY A 58 -54.87 -8.43 -39.26
C GLY A 58 -53.38 -8.42 -39.60
N PHE A 59 -52.96 -7.66 -40.62
CA PHE A 59 -51.55 -7.47 -40.95
C PHE A 59 -50.77 -6.81 -39.81
N GLU A 60 -51.35 -5.79 -39.19
CA GLU A 60 -50.72 -5.06 -38.10
C GLU A 60 -50.58 -5.94 -36.84
N ILE A 61 -51.61 -6.72 -36.49
CA ILE A 61 -51.54 -7.71 -35.40
C ILE A 61 -50.41 -8.71 -35.66
N LYS A 62 -50.26 -9.18 -36.91
CA LYS A 62 -49.20 -10.13 -37.28
C LYS A 62 -47.81 -9.49 -37.20
N ARG A 63 -47.67 -8.22 -37.60
CA ARG A 63 -46.42 -7.45 -37.46
C ARG A 63 -46.05 -7.26 -35.99
N LEU A 64 -46.97 -6.73 -35.19
CA LEU A 64 -46.78 -6.52 -33.76
C LEU A 64 -46.48 -7.82 -33.01
N SER A 65 -47.11 -8.93 -33.40
CA SER A 65 -46.81 -10.25 -32.81
C SER A 65 -45.36 -10.69 -33.06
N LYS A 66 -44.82 -10.43 -34.25
CA LYS A 66 -43.41 -10.74 -34.56
C LYS A 66 -42.46 -9.84 -33.77
N GLU A 67 -42.77 -8.55 -33.68
CA GLU A 67 -41.99 -7.58 -32.90
C GLU A 67 -41.98 -7.94 -31.41
N LEU A 68 -43.14 -8.32 -30.85
CA LEU A 68 -43.26 -8.80 -29.47
C LEU A 68 -42.39 -10.03 -29.20
N GLU A 69 -42.37 -11.00 -30.12
CA GLU A 69 -41.51 -12.17 -29.97
C GLU A 69 -40.02 -11.83 -30.12
N ALA A 70 -39.67 -10.83 -30.93
CA ALA A 70 -38.29 -10.36 -31.03
C ALA A 70 -37.84 -9.66 -29.72
N THR A 71 -38.64 -8.74 -29.19
CA THR A 71 -38.34 -8.04 -27.93
C THR A 71 -38.30 -8.99 -26.75
N LYS A 72 -39.18 -10.00 -26.71
CA LYS A 72 -39.15 -11.06 -25.69
C LYS A 72 -37.87 -11.89 -25.73
N ARG A 73 -37.33 -12.20 -26.91
CA ARG A 73 -36.04 -12.90 -27.04
C ARG A 73 -34.89 -12.03 -26.59
N GLU A 74 -34.89 -10.75 -26.95
CA GLU A 74 -33.83 -9.83 -26.53
C GLU A 74 -33.86 -9.58 -25.02
N GLY A 75 -35.04 -9.39 -24.44
CA GLY A 75 -35.22 -9.26 -23.00
C GLY A 75 -34.73 -10.48 -22.21
N LYS A 76 -34.84 -11.69 -22.77
CA LYS A 76 -34.24 -12.91 -22.17
C LYS A 76 -32.71 -12.86 -22.18
N LYS A 77 -32.09 -12.47 -23.30
CA LYS A 77 -30.64 -12.32 -23.38
C LYS A 77 -30.12 -11.26 -22.43
N ASP A 78 -30.82 -10.13 -22.31
CA ASP A 78 -30.42 -9.06 -21.42
C ASP A 78 -30.56 -9.47 -19.94
N ALA A 79 -31.59 -10.24 -19.59
CA ALA A 79 -31.72 -10.83 -18.26
C ALA A 79 -30.54 -11.77 -17.93
N GLU A 80 -30.11 -12.59 -18.89
CA GLU A 80 -28.93 -13.47 -18.74
C GLU A 80 -27.63 -12.65 -18.56
N LYS A 81 -27.43 -11.60 -19.36
CA LYS A 81 -26.28 -10.69 -19.23
C LYS A 81 -26.25 -10.00 -17.86
N ILE A 82 -27.39 -9.49 -17.39
CA ILE A 82 -27.52 -8.84 -16.07
C ILE A 82 -27.15 -9.80 -14.95
N LYS A 83 -27.63 -11.05 -15.03
CA LYS A 83 -27.30 -12.09 -14.06
C LYS A 83 -25.81 -12.37 -14.02
N ALA A 84 -25.18 -12.56 -15.18
CA ALA A 84 -23.73 -12.79 -15.29
C ALA A 84 -22.91 -11.60 -14.74
N LEU A 85 -23.31 -10.36 -15.04
CA LEU A 85 -22.65 -9.17 -14.51
C LEU A 85 -22.79 -9.06 -12.99
N THR A 86 -23.95 -9.42 -12.44
CA THR A 86 -24.19 -9.40 -11.00
C THR A 86 -23.32 -10.42 -10.29
N GLU A 87 -23.21 -11.65 -10.81
CA GLU A 87 -22.32 -12.69 -10.27
C GLU A 87 -20.84 -12.26 -10.31
N ASN A 88 -20.40 -11.66 -11.42
CA ASN A 88 -19.05 -11.14 -11.55
C ASN A 88 -18.77 -9.99 -10.58
N TRP A 89 -19.73 -9.07 -10.41
CA TRP A 89 -19.61 -7.97 -9.46
C TRP A 89 -19.42 -8.47 -8.03
N TRP A 90 -20.22 -9.47 -7.60
CA TRP A 90 -20.07 -10.08 -6.28
C TRP A 90 -18.69 -10.71 -6.06
N ARG A 91 -18.17 -11.41 -7.07
CA ARG A 91 -16.82 -12.02 -7.03
C ARG A 91 -15.74 -10.95 -6.84
N VAL A 92 -15.73 -9.94 -7.71
CA VAL A 92 -14.73 -8.85 -7.68
C VAL A 92 -14.81 -8.09 -6.35
N HIS A 93 -16.01 -7.85 -5.84
CA HIS A 93 -16.20 -7.18 -4.56
C HIS A 93 -15.63 -8.01 -3.39
N LEU A 94 -15.79 -9.33 -3.40
CA LEU A 94 -15.21 -10.20 -2.38
C LEU A 94 -13.68 -10.23 -2.48
N GLU A 95 -13.13 -10.36 -3.68
CA GLU A 95 -11.69 -10.32 -3.92
C GLU A 95 -11.08 -8.98 -3.47
N ASN A 96 -11.76 -7.87 -3.76
CA ASN A 96 -11.33 -6.53 -3.33
C ASN A 96 -11.28 -6.40 -1.80
N LYS A 97 -12.27 -6.96 -1.10
CA LYS A 97 -12.26 -7.03 0.38
C LYS A 97 -11.05 -7.83 0.88
N THR A 98 -10.78 -9.00 0.30
CA THR A 98 -9.63 -9.82 0.67
C THR A 98 -8.31 -9.11 0.42
N LEU A 99 -8.15 -8.48 -0.75
CA LEU A 99 -6.95 -7.70 -1.10
C LEU A 99 -6.75 -6.50 -0.15
N THR A 100 -7.83 -5.83 0.23
CA THR A 100 -7.77 -4.72 1.20
C THR A 100 -7.24 -5.21 2.55
N SER A 101 -7.74 -6.35 3.05
CA SER A 101 -7.21 -6.95 4.28
C SER A 101 -5.74 -7.35 4.17
N GLN A 102 -5.33 -7.92 3.04
CA GLN A 102 -3.93 -8.26 2.80
C GLN A 102 -3.02 -7.02 2.74
N MET A 103 -3.47 -5.95 2.09
CA MET A 103 -2.73 -4.68 2.02
C MET A 103 -2.54 -4.08 3.42
N VAL A 104 -3.58 -4.09 4.27
CA VAL A 104 -3.46 -3.63 5.67
C VAL A 104 -2.46 -4.48 6.45
N ALA A 105 -2.51 -5.82 6.30
CA ALA A 105 -1.56 -6.71 6.95
C ALA A 105 -0.11 -6.49 6.47
N GLN A 106 0.09 -6.26 5.17
CA GLN A 106 1.41 -5.95 4.62
C GLN A 106 1.93 -4.60 5.11
N ARG A 107 1.09 -3.56 5.14
CA ARG A 107 1.46 -2.25 5.72
C ARG A 107 1.89 -2.38 7.19
N ALA A 108 1.19 -3.19 7.98
CA ALA A 108 1.57 -3.45 9.37
C ALA A 108 2.93 -4.17 9.47
N ARG A 109 3.22 -5.12 8.57
CA ARG A 109 4.53 -5.79 8.51
C ARG A 109 5.66 -4.83 8.15
N ILE A 110 5.45 -3.94 7.17
CA ILE A 110 6.42 -2.93 6.77
C ILE A 110 6.74 -2.02 7.96
N ALA A 111 5.71 -1.47 8.62
CA ALA A 111 5.89 -0.61 9.79
C ALA A 111 6.66 -1.31 10.92
N ALA A 112 6.39 -2.60 11.16
CA ALA A 112 7.12 -3.38 12.17
C ALA A 112 8.61 -3.55 11.82
N LEU A 113 8.93 -3.80 10.54
CA LEU A 113 10.31 -3.92 10.07
C LEU A 113 11.08 -2.60 10.16
N GLU A 114 10.44 -1.47 9.83
CA GLU A 114 11.03 -0.13 9.96
C GLU A 114 11.42 0.16 11.42
N VAL A 115 10.53 -0.14 12.36
CA VAL A 115 10.81 0.03 13.79
C VAL A 115 11.97 -0.84 14.27
N GLU A 116 12.05 -2.10 13.80
CA GLU A 116 13.15 -2.99 14.19
C GLU A 116 14.50 -2.53 13.60
N ARG A 117 14.51 -2.14 12.31
CA ARG A 117 15.69 -1.54 11.67
C ARG A 117 16.21 -0.34 12.46
N ASP A 118 15.32 0.56 12.87
CA ASP A 118 15.71 1.74 13.65
C ASP A 118 16.25 1.38 15.04
N ARG A 119 15.71 0.31 15.66
CA ARG A 119 16.28 -0.23 16.91
C ARG A 119 17.69 -0.78 16.69
N ASP A 120 17.91 -1.51 15.60
CA ASP A 120 19.22 -2.06 15.26
C ASP A 120 20.25 -0.98 14.99
N ILE A 121 19.91 0.04 14.21
CA ILE A 121 20.79 1.19 13.96
C ILE A 121 21.16 1.86 15.29
N ARG A 122 20.20 2.10 16.18
CA ARG A 122 20.46 2.68 17.52
C ARG A 122 21.29 1.75 18.42
N ARG A 123 21.13 0.43 18.30
CA ARG A 123 21.96 -0.54 19.04
C ARG A 123 23.40 -0.51 18.52
N ALA A 124 23.59 -0.63 17.21
CA ALA A 124 24.91 -0.61 16.56
C ALA A 124 25.66 0.70 16.83
N SER A 125 24.99 1.85 16.68
CA SER A 125 25.57 3.17 16.98
C SER A 125 26.05 3.31 18.43
N ARG A 126 25.28 2.76 19.40
CA ARG A 126 25.70 2.76 20.80
C ARG A 126 26.89 1.84 21.06
N ILE A 127 26.98 0.71 20.38
CA ILE A 127 28.11 -0.21 20.49
C ILE A 127 29.37 0.44 19.92
N ALA A 128 29.31 1.00 18.70
CA ALA A 128 30.44 1.68 18.07
C ALA A 128 30.96 2.84 18.92
N ARG A 129 30.07 3.66 19.50
CA ARG A 129 30.47 4.74 20.42
C ARG A 129 31.18 4.23 21.67
N ARG A 130 30.73 3.10 22.24
CA ARG A 130 31.41 2.50 23.40
C ARG A 130 32.77 1.93 23.02
N ASP A 131 32.90 1.31 21.85
CA ASP A 131 34.18 0.79 21.35
C ASP A 131 35.22 1.90 21.18
N ILE A 132 34.85 3.00 20.53
CA ILE A 132 35.72 4.17 20.37
C ILE A 132 36.11 4.75 21.74
N ALA A 133 35.15 4.90 22.66
CA ALA A 133 35.42 5.41 24.00
C ALA A 133 36.33 4.47 24.82
N ALA A 134 36.24 3.15 24.60
CA ALA A 134 37.14 2.18 25.24
C ALA A 134 38.57 2.34 24.72
N LYS A 135 38.76 2.44 23.40
CA LYS A 135 40.09 2.65 22.81
C LYS A 135 40.75 3.95 23.28
N TYR A 136 39.99 5.06 23.34
CA TYR A 136 40.52 6.30 23.91
C TYR A 136 40.88 6.19 25.40
N ARG A 137 40.13 5.41 26.17
CA ARG A 137 40.45 5.14 27.58
C ARG A 137 41.79 4.41 27.70
N GLU A 138 42.02 3.39 26.89
CA GLU A 138 43.30 2.64 26.88
C GLU A 138 44.48 3.55 26.55
N VAL A 139 44.34 4.45 25.57
CA VAL A 139 45.37 5.45 25.23
C VAL A 139 45.65 6.38 26.42
N LEU A 140 44.61 6.85 27.12
CA LEU A 140 44.76 7.71 28.30
C LEU A 140 45.42 6.99 29.48
N GLU A 141 45.11 5.72 29.68
CA GLU A 141 45.76 4.88 30.71
C GLU A 141 47.25 4.70 30.40
N SER A 142 47.59 4.36 29.15
CA SER A 142 49.00 4.26 28.70
C SER A 142 49.75 5.59 28.87
N LEU A 143 49.11 6.72 28.55
CA LEU A 143 49.71 8.04 28.72
C LEU A 143 49.97 8.36 30.19
N ASN A 144 49.06 7.99 31.10
CA ASN A 144 49.25 8.18 32.53
C ASN A 144 50.45 7.37 33.06
N ASP A 145 50.62 6.12 32.61
CA ASP A 145 51.75 5.28 33.00
C ASP A 145 53.09 5.85 32.50
N LYS A 146 53.12 6.33 31.25
CA LYS A 146 54.29 7.02 30.69
C LYS A 146 54.61 8.30 31.46
N TRP A 147 53.60 9.11 31.80
CA TRP A 147 53.78 10.34 32.58
C TRP A 147 54.33 10.06 33.98
N ALA A 148 53.83 9.01 34.66
CA ALA A 148 54.34 8.58 35.95
C ALA A 148 55.81 8.14 35.87
N SER A 149 56.20 7.50 34.78
CA SER A 149 57.59 7.11 34.51
C SER A 149 58.48 8.33 34.24
N LYS A 150 58.00 9.29 33.42
CA LYS A 150 58.74 10.52 33.11
C LYS A 150 58.99 11.36 34.36
N LYS A 151 58.03 11.38 35.29
CA LYS A 151 58.20 12.04 36.59
C LYS A 151 59.35 11.43 37.41
N LYS A 152 59.58 10.12 37.32
CA LYS A 152 60.71 9.45 37.98
C LYS A 152 62.04 9.78 37.29
N GLU A 153 62.06 9.77 35.95
CA GLU A 153 63.23 10.18 35.15
C GLU A 153 63.69 11.59 35.53
N VAL A 154 62.77 12.57 35.49
CA VAL A 154 63.06 13.96 35.86
C VAL A 154 63.53 14.07 37.31
N SER A 155 62.96 13.28 38.23
CA SER A 155 63.43 13.26 39.63
C SER A 155 64.85 12.70 39.77
N ALA A 156 65.24 11.72 38.95
CA ALA A 156 66.60 11.19 38.95
C ALA A 156 67.57 12.20 38.33
N GLU A 157 67.16 12.86 37.25
CA GLU A 157 67.95 13.88 36.56
C GLU A 157 68.22 15.10 37.45
N ILE A 158 67.20 15.59 38.19
CA ILE A 158 67.38 16.67 39.18
C ILE A 158 68.41 16.27 40.24
N ARG A 159 68.33 15.04 40.77
CA ARG A 159 69.31 14.56 41.77
C ARG A 159 70.72 14.51 41.20
N LEU A 160 70.88 14.03 39.96
CA LEU A 160 72.18 14.03 39.29
C LEU A 160 72.72 15.46 39.16
N GLN A 161 71.91 16.39 38.67
CA GLN A 161 72.29 17.80 38.54
C GLN A 161 72.70 18.43 39.88
N GLU A 162 71.98 18.12 40.98
CA GLU A 162 72.35 18.58 42.32
C GLU A 162 73.72 18.04 42.76
N VAL A 163 74.00 16.75 42.53
CA VAL A 163 75.29 16.14 42.88
C VAL A 163 76.43 16.73 42.04
N THR A 164 76.25 16.87 40.73
CA THR A 164 77.24 17.47 39.83
C THR A 164 77.53 18.92 40.22
N ALA A 165 76.50 19.73 40.48
CA ALA A 165 76.69 21.11 40.93
C ALA A 165 77.43 21.20 42.28
N ASN A 166 77.16 20.29 43.22
CA ASN A 166 77.90 20.21 44.48
C ASN A 166 79.37 19.82 44.28
N ILE A 167 79.64 18.89 43.35
CA ILE A 167 81.01 18.51 42.98
C ILE A 167 81.76 19.71 42.40
N ASP A 168 81.14 20.45 41.49
CA ASP A 168 81.72 21.66 40.89
C ASP A 168 82.06 22.71 41.94
N LEU A 169 81.14 22.99 42.88
CA LEU A 169 81.38 23.90 44.00
C LEU A 169 82.53 23.42 44.91
N LEU A 170 82.62 22.11 45.19
CA LEU A 170 83.74 21.57 45.97
C LEU A 170 85.06 21.66 45.21
N ASN A 171 85.07 21.50 43.88
CA ASN A 171 86.26 21.71 43.06
C ASN A 171 86.72 23.18 43.18
N GLU A 172 85.82 24.15 43.11
CA GLU A 172 86.15 25.57 43.29
C GLU A 172 86.72 25.86 44.70
N LEU A 173 86.13 25.29 45.76
CA LEU A 173 86.62 25.45 47.13
C LEU A 173 88.00 24.81 47.34
N LYS A 174 88.23 23.66 46.72
CA LYS A 174 89.53 22.97 46.72
C LYS A 174 90.61 23.84 46.09
N ASP A 175 90.31 24.50 44.96
CA ASP A 175 91.23 25.42 44.30
C ASP A 175 91.57 26.64 45.18
N GLY A 176 90.65 27.04 46.07
CA GLY A 176 90.85 28.03 47.12
C GLY A 176 91.71 27.56 48.33
N GLY A 177 92.21 26.32 48.32
CA GLY A 177 93.10 25.78 49.36
C GLY A 177 92.41 25.04 50.52
N LEU A 178 91.10 24.78 50.42
CA LEU A 178 90.36 23.97 51.39
C LEU A 178 90.60 22.47 51.17
N THR A 179 90.64 21.70 52.25
CA THR A 179 90.81 20.24 52.20
C THR A 179 89.45 19.54 52.13
N VAL A 180 89.01 19.20 50.91
CA VAL A 180 87.67 18.61 50.65
C VAL A 180 87.71 17.26 49.92
N ASP A 181 88.88 16.64 49.73
CA ASP A 181 89.07 15.45 48.88
C ASP A 181 88.24 14.23 49.28
N ALA A 182 88.04 13.99 50.58
CA ALA A 182 87.24 12.86 51.06
C ALA A 182 85.77 12.98 50.67
N GLU A 183 85.19 14.19 50.79
CA GLU A 183 83.81 14.46 50.42
C GLU A 183 83.63 14.43 48.91
N LEU A 184 84.62 14.91 48.17
CA LEU A 184 84.66 14.86 46.71
C LEU A 184 84.66 13.41 46.19
N ALA A 185 85.44 12.52 46.81
CA ALA A 185 85.43 11.09 46.50
C ALA A 185 84.06 10.45 46.80
N ARG A 186 83.42 10.82 47.90
CA ARG A 186 82.08 10.35 48.27
C ARG A 186 81.03 10.80 47.26
N LEU A 187 81.03 12.08 46.88
CA LEU A 187 80.07 12.63 45.90
C LEU A 187 80.28 12.06 44.50
N LYS A 188 81.52 11.81 44.06
CA LYS A 188 81.78 11.13 42.77
C LYS A 188 81.23 9.70 42.72
N GLY A 189 81.25 8.98 43.84
CA GLY A 189 80.57 7.68 43.92
C GLY A 189 79.06 7.82 43.77
N MET A 190 78.48 8.82 44.45
CA MET A 190 77.04 9.11 44.39
C MET A 190 76.59 9.65 43.03
N GLU A 191 77.45 10.38 42.31
CA GLU A 191 77.23 10.83 40.94
C GLU A 191 77.03 9.62 40.02
N GLY A 192 77.92 8.62 40.09
CA GLY A 192 77.78 7.37 39.34
C GLY A 192 76.48 6.63 39.67
N ASP A 193 76.13 6.53 40.95
CA ASP A 193 74.84 5.93 41.36
C ASP A 193 73.64 6.72 40.78
N CYS A 194 73.73 8.04 40.71
CA CYS A 194 72.69 8.89 40.11
C CYS A 194 72.62 8.75 38.58
N GLU A 195 73.76 8.63 37.89
CA GLU A 195 73.83 8.35 36.45
C GLU A 195 73.13 7.02 36.11
N ASP A 196 73.41 5.97 36.90
CA ASP A 196 72.75 4.66 36.74
C ASP A 196 71.23 4.75 36.95
N LEU A 197 70.78 5.54 37.94
CA LEU A 197 69.36 5.77 38.17
C LEU A 197 68.68 6.55 37.04
N VAL A 198 69.36 7.52 36.43
CA VAL A 198 68.86 8.25 35.26
C VAL A 198 68.74 7.31 34.07
N ALA A 199 69.77 6.50 33.80
CA ALA A 199 69.76 5.53 32.72
C ALA A 199 68.64 4.48 32.90
N LEU A 200 68.40 4.01 34.13
CA LEU A 200 67.33 3.06 34.44
C LEU A 200 65.93 3.69 34.32
N ALA A 201 65.79 4.97 34.62
CA ALA A 201 64.51 5.68 34.58
C ALA A 201 64.17 6.27 33.21
N ALA A 202 65.09 6.19 32.23
CA ALA A 202 64.91 6.77 30.90
C ALA A 202 63.63 6.25 30.21
N VAL A 203 62.74 7.17 29.86
CA VAL A 203 61.48 6.86 29.16
C VAL A 203 61.63 7.20 27.67
N PRO A 204 61.15 6.33 26.74
CA PRO A 204 61.08 6.65 25.32
C PRO A 204 60.18 7.87 25.02
N ASP A 205 60.30 8.39 23.80
CA ASP A 205 59.68 9.66 23.41
C ASP A 205 58.15 9.68 23.62
N LEU A 206 57.63 10.86 23.96
CA LEU A 206 56.20 11.09 24.28
C LEU A 206 55.46 11.76 23.11
N SER A 207 56.03 11.68 21.91
CA SER A 207 55.47 12.29 20.71
C SER A 207 54.08 11.73 20.39
N ILE A 208 53.15 12.61 20.04
CA ILE A 208 51.74 12.26 19.76
C ILE A 208 51.62 11.27 18.59
N SER A 209 52.57 11.32 17.64
CA SER A 209 52.65 10.40 16.50
C SER A 209 52.93 8.94 16.88
N GLU A 210 53.39 8.69 18.11
CA GLU A 210 53.69 7.36 18.63
C GLU A 210 52.55 6.80 19.49
N LEU A 211 51.45 7.55 19.65
CA LEU A 211 50.22 7.08 20.30
C LEU A 211 49.33 6.38 19.26
N ASP A 212 48.86 5.18 19.60
CA ASP A 212 47.89 4.41 18.80
C ASP A 212 46.48 5.03 18.89
N LEU A 213 46.32 6.21 18.31
CA LEU A 213 45.06 6.92 18.32
C LEU A 213 44.03 6.21 17.42
N PRO A 214 42.79 6.03 17.90
CA PRO A 214 41.72 5.48 17.07
C PRO A 214 41.51 6.35 15.82
N GLN A 215 41.50 5.73 14.63
CA GLN A 215 41.07 6.41 13.41
C GLN A 215 39.57 6.73 13.51
N VAL A 216 39.26 8.01 13.53
CA VAL A 216 37.89 8.51 13.36
C VAL A 216 37.76 8.93 11.90
N SER A 217 36.86 8.28 11.16
CA SER A 217 36.58 8.63 9.77
C SER A 217 35.75 9.92 9.73
N ASP A 218 36.23 10.95 9.02
CA ASP A 218 35.57 12.26 8.90
C ASP A 218 34.24 12.21 8.12
N ASP A 219 33.97 11.15 7.37
CA ASP A 219 32.75 10.95 6.57
C ASP A 219 31.44 10.79 7.40
N SER A 220 31.51 10.85 8.74
CA SER A 220 30.36 10.67 9.63
C SER A 220 29.64 11.97 10.04
N VAL A 221 30.04 13.13 9.51
CA VAL A 221 29.30 14.38 9.76
C VAL A 221 28.00 14.34 8.96
N ASP A 222 26.89 14.14 9.67
CA ASP A 222 25.53 14.24 9.15
C ASP A 222 25.38 15.55 8.34
N GLN A 223 25.24 15.46 7.01
CA GLN A 223 24.66 16.52 6.18
C GLN A 223 23.14 16.58 6.44
N VAL A 224 22.75 16.84 7.69
CA VAL A 224 21.37 17.22 8.05
C VAL A 224 21.31 18.74 7.94
N GLY A 225 21.16 19.22 6.72
CA GLY A 225 21.10 20.65 6.47
C GLY A 225 20.90 20.95 5.00
N GLU A 226 19.77 20.52 4.44
CA GLU A 226 19.03 21.15 3.33
C GLU A 226 18.01 20.17 2.74
N SER A 227 16.93 19.92 3.49
CA SER A 227 15.66 19.55 2.86
C SER A 227 14.99 20.86 2.47
N SER A 228 15.31 21.36 1.28
CA SER A 228 14.57 22.46 0.66
C SER A 228 13.09 22.11 0.60
N VAL A 229 12.28 22.79 1.41
CA VAL A 229 10.84 22.91 1.17
C VAL A 229 10.70 23.88 0.00
N PRO A 230 10.07 23.49 -1.13
CA PRO A 230 9.61 24.49 -2.08
C PRO A 230 8.28 25.03 -1.56
N ASP A 231 8.35 26.18 -0.89
CA ASP A 231 7.25 27.13 -0.90
C ASP A 231 7.22 27.77 -2.30
N ASP A 232 6.16 27.49 -3.04
CA ASP A 232 5.40 28.44 -3.86
C ASP A 232 4.55 27.68 -4.87
N PHE A 233 3.24 27.82 -4.76
CA PHE A 233 2.42 28.37 -5.85
C PHE A 233 1.13 28.94 -5.25
N VAL A 234 1.11 30.27 -5.15
CA VAL A 234 -0.06 31.12 -4.97
C VAL A 234 -0.66 31.42 -6.35
N SER A 235 -2.00 31.37 -6.41
CA SER A 235 -2.95 32.03 -7.33
C SER A 235 -3.04 31.61 -8.81
N SER A 236 -4.17 30.98 -9.15
CA SER A 236 -5.27 31.57 -9.94
C SER A 236 -6.57 30.80 -9.72
#